data_AF-A0AAV3GT79-F1
#
_entry.id   AF-A0AAV3GT79-F1
#
_cell.length_a   1.000
_cell.length_b   1.000
_cell.length_c   1.000
_cell.angle_alpha   90.00
_cell.angle_beta   90.00
_cell.angle_gamma   90.00
#
_symmetry.space_group_name_H-M   'P 1'
#
loop_
_entity.id
_entity.type
_entity.pdbx_description
1 polymer ?
#
loop_
_entity_poly.entity_id
_entity_poly.type
_entity_poly.pdbx_seq_one_letter_code
_entity_poly.pdbx_strand_id
1 'polypeptide(L)'
;MFKPLIDSYSAVLKKFKGKDISATINEEVNIDRLKTMYDGYDGDRVIEIRFIDPRRFTVQQRNFIYALIGDIFIDTGMPTDFWKEFFYFRFEGVTGRKISLKDESNTTVSDANVLANIILDFIFEHHIPFKEGYEILPANQEYYFYKCITKRVCCICGKT
;
A
#
# COMPACT_ATOMS: atom_id res chain seq x y z
N MET A 1 -1.21 -12.41 30.10
CA MET A 1 -1.31 -12.22 28.63
C MET A 1 -1.33 -10.72 28.37
N PHE A 2 -0.24 -10.14 27.85
CA PHE A 2 -0.18 -8.70 27.57
C PHE A 2 -1.15 -8.40 26.43
N LYS A 3 -2.20 -7.62 26.70
CA LYS A 3 -3.00 -7.03 25.61
C LYS A 3 -2.07 -6.08 24.85
N PRO A 4 -1.94 -6.21 23.52
CA PRO A 4 -1.13 -5.27 22.76
C PRO A 4 -1.67 -3.85 23.01
N LEU A 5 -0.74 -2.92 23.16
CA LEU A 5 -1.03 -1.51 23.33
C LEU A 5 -1.45 -0.97 21.96
N ILE A 6 -2.76 -0.93 21.72
CA ILE A 6 -3.33 -0.47 20.46
C ILE A 6 -3.70 1.00 20.61
N ASP A 7 -3.01 1.86 19.86
CA ASP A 7 -3.33 3.29 19.72
C ASP A 7 -4.04 3.61 18.39
N SER A 8 -4.25 2.58 17.57
CA SER A 8 -4.96 2.68 16.29
C SER A 8 -6.36 2.09 16.43
N TYR A 9 -7.37 2.95 16.30
CA TYR A 9 -8.77 2.56 16.34
C TYR A 9 -9.40 2.73 14.96
N SER A 10 -10.27 1.80 14.56
CA SER A 10 -11.04 1.95 13.34
C SER A 10 -12.41 2.56 13.65
N ALA A 11 -12.94 3.37 12.74
CA ALA A 11 -14.21 4.04 12.97
C ALA A 11 -15.06 4.10 11.71
N VAL A 12 -16.39 4.04 11.88
CA VAL A 12 -17.36 4.25 10.81
C VAL A 12 -17.79 5.70 10.81
N LEU A 13 -17.52 6.39 9.69
CA LEU A 13 -17.97 7.75 9.44
C LEU A 13 -19.51 7.83 9.46
N LYS A 14 -20.07 8.76 10.23
CA LYS A 14 -21.51 9.00 10.33
C LYS A 14 -21.94 10.29 9.65
N LYS A 15 -21.17 11.36 9.84
CA LYS A 15 -21.43 12.67 9.23
C LYS A 15 -20.13 13.32 8.79
N PHE A 16 -20.18 13.97 7.64
CA PHE A 16 -19.11 14.77 7.07
C PHE A 16 -19.69 16.11 6.63
N LYS A 17 -19.31 17.21 7.28
CA LYS A 17 -19.75 18.56 6.93
C LYS A 17 -18.56 19.51 6.95
N GLY A 18 -18.05 19.86 5.77
CA GLY A 18 -16.89 20.73 5.65
C GLY A 18 -15.65 20.09 6.30
N LYS A 19 -15.17 20.70 7.39
CA LYS A 19 -14.02 20.20 8.16
C LYS A 19 -14.43 19.34 9.38
N ASP A 20 -15.73 19.25 9.66
CA ASP A 20 -16.24 18.54 10.82
C ASP A 20 -16.60 17.10 10.46
N ILE A 21 -16.06 16.16 11.25
CA ILE A 21 -16.29 14.73 11.10
C ILE A 21 -16.91 14.20 12.38
N SER A 22 -17.95 13.36 12.24
CA SER A 22 -18.48 12.54 13.32
C SER A 22 -18.38 11.08 12.92
N ALA A 23 -17.71 10.27 13.75
CA ALA A 23 -17.49 8.85 13.51
C ALA A 23 -17.76 8.03 14.79
N THR A 24 -18.12 6.75 14.60
CA THR A 24 -18.31 5.79 15.69
C THR A 24 -17.16 4.80 15.65
N ILE A 25 -16.40 4.72 16.74
CA ILE A 25 -15.27 3.79 16.88
C ILE A 25 -15.81 2.36 16.97
N ASN A 26 -15.17 1.43 16.26
CA ASN A 26 -15.59 0.03 16.17
C ASN A 26 -15.16 -0.79 17.39
N GLU A 27 -14.08 -0.38 18.05
CA GLU A 27 -13.51 -1.04 19.22
C GLU A 27 -13.73 -0.22 20.51
N GLU A 28 -13.63 -0.87 21.67
CA GLU A 28 -13.59 -0.15 22.94
C GLU A 28 -12.28 0.63 23.08
N VAL A 29 -12.40 1.94 23.26
CA VAL A 29 -11.25 2.82 23.49
C VAL A 29 -10.70 2.61 24.89
N ASN A 30 -9.39 2.43 25.00
CA ASN A 30 -8.72 2.34 26.30
C ASN A 30 -8.50 3.75 26.87
N ILE A 31 -9.52 4.25 27.57
CA ILE A 31 -9.52 5.61 28.14
C ILE A 31 -8.40 5.81 29.16
N ASP A 32 -8.10 4.80 29.98
CA ASP A 32 -7.06 4.92 31.00
C ASP A 32 -5.66 5.06 30.38
N ARG A 33 -5.40 4.33 29.29
CA ARG A 33 -4.16 4.51 28.52
C ARG A 33 -4.06 5.92 27.91
N LEU A 34 -5.17 6.44 27.36
CA LEU A 34 -5.18 7.81 26.83
C LEU A 34 -4.91 8.83 27.95
N LYS A 35 -5.53 8.68 29.12
CA LYS A 35 -5.25 9.55 30.28
C LYS A 35 -3.78 9.53 30.65
N THR A 36 -3.16 8.35 30.73
CA THR A 36 -1.72 8.22 31.03
C THR A 36 -0.85 8.85 29.94
N MET A 37 -1.21 8.68 28.66
CA MET A 37 -0.46 9.26 27.54
C MET A 37 -0.50 10.79 27.52
N TYR A 38 -1.61 11.38 28.00
CA TYR A 38 -1.83 12.81 28.06
C TYR A 38 -1.62 13.42 29.46
N ASP A 39 -1.06 12.67 30.41
CA ASP A 39 -0.84 13.20 31.77
C ASP A 39 0.16 14.37 31.72
N GLY A 40 -0.24 15.52 32.26
CA GLY A 40 0.51 16.77 32.20
C GLY A 40 0.59 17.45 30.81
N TYR A 41 -0.16 16.97 29.80
CA TYR A 41 -0.21 17.59 28.47
C TYR A 41 -1.44 18.51 28.33
N ASP A 42 -1.18 19.80 28.08
CA ASP A 42 -2.21 20.86 27.99
C ASP A 42 -2.57 21.25 26.54
N GLY A 43 -2.01 20.56 25.55
CA GLY A 43 -2.26 20.84 24.14
C GLY A 43 -3.48 20.12 23.57
N ASP A 44 -3.79 20.43 22.31
CA ASP A 44 -4.83 19.73 21.56
C ASP A 44 -4.49 18.25 21.35
N ARG A 45 -5.49 17.39 21.51
CA ARG A 45 -5.40 15.96 21.23
C ARG A 45 -5.59 15.73 19.74
N VAL A 46 -4.48 15.59 19.04
CA VAL A 46 -4.48 15.35 17.59
C VAL A 46 -4.70 13.86 17.33
N ILE A 47 -5.55 13.56 16.36
CA ILE A 47 -5.73 12.22 15.83
C ILE A 47 -5.32 12.19 14.35
N GLU A 48 -4.80 11.05 13.91
CA GLU A 48 -4.62 10.78 12.49
C GLU A 48 -5.92 10.22 11.91
N ILE A 49 -6.43 10.83 10.83
CA ILE A 49 -7.61 10.36 10.12
C ILE A 49 -7.17 9.82 8.77
N ARG A 50 -7.40 8.53 8.54
CA ARG A 50 -7.20 7.90 7.24
C ARG A 50 -8.51 7.30 6.72
N PHE A 51 -8.84 7.64 5.49
CA PHE A 51 -9.90 6.96 4.75
C PHE A 51 -9.39 5.63 4.21
N ILE A 52 -10.07 4.54 4.58
CA ILE A 52 -9.71 3.19 4.15
C ILE A 52 -10.57 2.85 2.93
N ASP A 53 -9.94 2.38 1.84
CA ASP A 53 -10.69 1.83 0.71
C ASP A 53 -11.37 0.53 1.16
N PRO A 54 -12.71 0.45 1.15
CA PRO A 54 -13.42 -0.73 1.63
C PRO A 54 -13.30 -1.92 0.66
N ARG A 55 -12.81 -1.69 -0.56
CA ARG A 55 -12.72 -2.73 -1.59
C ARG A 55 -11.46 -3.54 -1.40
N ARG A 56 -11.61 -4.86 -1.45
CA ARG A 56 -10.50 -5.80 -1.48
C ARG A 56 -9.86 -5.85 -2.87
N PHE A 57 -8.54 -6.06 -2.92
CA PHE A 57 -7.83 -6.19 -4.19
C PHE A 57 -8.41 -7.30 -5.07
N THR A 58 -8.30 -7.13 -6.38
CA THR A 58 -8.82 -8.06 -7.38
C THR A 58 -7.79 -9.12 -7.77
N VAL A 59 -8.25 -10.24 -8.34
CA VAL A 59 -7.36 -11.27 -8.91
C VAL A 59 -6.44 -10.68 -9.99
N GLN A 60 -6.95 -9.72 -10.77
CA GLN A 60 -6.16 -9.01 -11.79
C GLN A 60 -4.99 -8.23 -11.16
N GLN A 61 -5.21 -7.52 -10.05
CA GLN A 61 -4.15 -6.83 -9.31
C GLN A 61 -3.10 -7.79 -8.76
N ARG A 62 -3.53 -8.93 -8.21
CA ARG A 62 -2.60 -9.97 -7.75
C ARG A 62 -1.74 -10.47 -8.92
N ASN A 63 -2.37 -10.84 -10.02
CA ASN A 63 -1.67 -11.37 -11.19
C ASN A 63 -0.70 -10.35 -11.77
N PHE A 64 -1.08 -9.08 -11.81
CA PHE A 64 -0.22 -8.00 -12.24
C PHE A 64 1.02 -7.87 -11.35
N ILE A 65 0.86 -7.84 -10.03
CA ILE A 65 1.98 -7.76 -9.08
C ILE A 65 2.93 -8.96 -9.24
N TYR A 66 2.41 -10.17 -9.37
CA TYR A 66 3.25 -11.36 -9.58
C TYR A 66 3.92 -11.38 -10.95
N ALA A 67 3.31 -10.80 -12.00
CA ALA A 67 3.96 -10.63 -13.29
C ALA A 67 5.19 -9.72 -13.16
N LEU A 68 5.05 -8.56 -12.51
CA LEU A 68 6.17 -7.64 -12.25
C LEU A 68 7.31 -8.33 -11.47
N ILE A 69 6.97 -9.08 -10.41
CA ILE A 69 7.97 -9.87 -9.65
C ILE A 69 8.62 -10.94 -10.54
N GLY A 70 7.86 -11.56 -11.43
CA GLY A 70 8.36 -12.54 -12.39
C GLY A 70 9.39 -11.96 -13.35
N ASP A 71 9.17 -10.74 -13.84
CA ASP A 71 10.12 -10.07 -14.73
C ASP A 71 11.43 -9.71 -13.99
N ILE A 72 11.33 -9.29 -12.73
CA ILE A 72 12.51 -9.10 -11.88
C ILE A 72 13.26 -10.42 -11.65
N PHE A 73 12.54 -11.53 -11.45
CA PHE A 73 13.18 -12.85 -11.34
C PHE A 73 13.91 -13.24 -12.63
N ILE A 74 13.31 -13.00 -13.80
CA ILE A 74 13.95 -13.31 -15.10
C ILE A 74 15.26 -12.55 -15.27
N ASP A 75 15.29 -11.28 -14.87
CA ASP A 75 16.48 -10.43 -14.98
C ASP A 75 17.56 -10.77 -13.93
N THR A 76 17.15 -10.98 -12.68
CA THR A 76 18.08 -11.10 -11.54
C THR A 76 18.45 -12.54 -11.17
N GLY A 77 17.65 -13.52 -11.58
CA GLY A 77 17.76 -14.93 -11.18
C GLY A 77 17.34 -15.24 -9.73
N MET A 78 16.98 -14.23 -8.94
CA MET A 78 16.62 -14.39 -7.53
C MET A 78 15.17 -14.87 -7.36
N PRO A 79 14.89 -15.91 -6.55
CA PRO A 79 13.56 -16.52 -6.45
C PRO A 79 12.43 -15.52 -6.16
N THR A 80 11.25 -15.76 -6.72
CA THR A 80 10.08 -14.87 -6.57
C THR A 80 9.64 -14.68 -5.12
N ASP A 81 9.80 -15.69 -4.26
CA ASP A 81 9.50 -15.56 -2.83
C ASP A 81 10.42 -14.55 -2.13
N PHE A 82 11.69 -14.47 -2.51
CA PHE A 82 12.60 -13.46 -1.99
C PHE A 82 12.11 -12.06 -2.36
N TRP A 83 11.80 -11.83 -3.64
CA TRP A 83 11.31 -10.54 -4.11
C TRP A 83 9.97 -10.15 -3.49
N LYS A 84 9.06 -11.12 -3.32
CA LYS A 84 7.77 -10.89 -2.65
C LYS A 84 7.98 -10.37 -1.23
N GLU A 85 8.83 -11.02 -0.43
CA GLU A 85 9.11 -10.58 0.94
C GLU A 85 9.85 -9.23 0.95
N PHE A 86 10.78 -9.02 0.02
CA PHE A 86 11.46 -7.72 -0.14
C PHE A 86 10.47 -6.58 -0.41
N PHE A 87 9.52 -6.76 -1.33
CA PHE A 87 8.54 -5.72 -1.66
C PHE A 87 7.48 -5.54 -0.57
N TYR A 88 7.10 -6.60 0.15
CA TYR A 88 6.25 -6.46 1.34
C TYR A 88 6.95 -5.66 2.43
N PHE A 89 8.24 -5.92 2.66
CA PHE A 89 9.05 -5.13 3.59
C PHE A 89 9.15 -3.67 3.14
N ARG A 90 9.35 -3.42 1.84
CA ARG A 90 9.39 -2.05 1.30
C ARG A 90 8.06 -1.34 1.46
N PHE A 91 6.95 -2.01 1.21
CA PHE A 91 5.60 -1.48 1.44
C PHE A 91 5.37 -1.12 2.91
N GLU A 92 5.80 -1.98 3.84
CA GLU A 92 5.72 -1.71 5.27
C GLU A 92 6.57 -0.48 5.65
N GLY A 93 7.78 -0.36 5.09
CA GLY A 93 8.63 0.81 5.30
C GLY A 93 8.06 2.12 4.77
N VAL A 94 7.26 2.09 3.69
CA VAL A 94 6.61 3.29 3.11
C VAL A 94 5.32 3.65 3.84
N THR A 95 4.52 2.65 4.22
CA THR A 95 3.15 2.86 4.67
C THR A 95 2.92 2.62 6.16
N GLY A 96 3.92 2.07 6.86
CA GLY A 96 3.80 1.59 8.24
C GLY A 96 2.86 0.39 8.42
N ARG A 97 2.48 -0.29 7.32
CA ARG A 97 1.48 -1.36 7.34
C ARG A 97 1.98 -2.64 6.70
N LYS A 98 1.51 -3.75 7.22
CA LYS A 98 1.72 -5.06 6.59
C LYS A 98 0.73 -5.28 5.46
N ILE A 99 1.18 -6.01 4.44
CA ILE A 99 0.39 -6.38 3.27
C ILE A 99 0.47 -7.88 3.05
N SER A 100 -0.58 -8.44 2.45
CA SER A 100 -0.60 -9.82 1.98
C SER A 100 -1.46 -9.91 0.74
N LEU A 101 -1.03 -10.69 -0.26
CA LEU A 101 -1.82 -10.96 -1.46
C LEU A 101 -2.56 -12.31 -1.39
N LYS A 102 -2.60 -12.99 -0.24
CA LYS A 102 -3.34 -14.26 -0.06
C LYS A 102 -4.85 -14.09 -0.19
N ASP A 103 -5.57 -15.19 -0.43
CA ASP A 103 -7.02 -15.21 -0.65
C ASP A 103 -7.87 -14.86 0.58
N GLU A 104 -7.29 -14.89 1.76
CA GLU A 104 -7.95 -14.54 3.02
C GLU A 104 -7.49 -13.18 3.56
N SER A 105 -6.67 -12.44 2.81
CA SER A 105 -6.11 -11.18 3.28
C SER A 105 -7.08 -9.99 3.14
N ASN A 106 -6.93 -9.03 4.04
CA ASN A 106 -7.70 -7.78 4.08
C ASN A 106 -7.05 -6.63 3.30
N THR A 107 -6.15 -6.95 2.37
CA THR A 107 -5.46 -5.93 1.55
C THR A 107 -6.48 -5.19 0.67
N THR A 108 -6.38 -3.88 0.68
CA THR A 108 -7.32 -3.04 -0.10
C THR A 108 -6.86 -2.89 -1.55
N VAL A 109 -7.77 -2.49 -2.45
CA VAL A 109 -7.43 -2.12 -3.84
C VAL A 109 -6.34 -1.06 -3.86
N SER A 110 -6.46 -0.03 -3.02
CA SER A 110 -5.48 1.05 -2.88
C SER A 110 -4.12 0.55 -2.42
N ASP A 111 -4.07 -0.34 -1.44
CA ASP A 111 -2.79 -0.88 -0.94
C ASP A 111 -2.09 -1.77 -1.97
N ALA A 112 -2.86 -2.58 -2.71
CA ALA A 112 -2.31 -3.34 -3.83
C ALA A 112 -1.76 -2.44 -4.94
N ASN A 113 -2.42 -1.32 -5.25
CA ASN A 113 -1.91 -0.34 -6.22
C ASN A 113 -0.61 0.31 -5.75
N VAL A 114 -0.50 0.66 -4.46
CA VAL A 114 0.73 1.20 -3.87
C VAL A 114 1.86 0.19 -3.97
N LEU A 115 1.60 -1.08 -3.64
CA LEU A 115 2.60 -2.15 -3.79
C LEU A 115 3.05 -2.30 -5.24
N ALA A 116 2.12 -2.32 -6.20
CA ALA A 116 2.45 -2.40 -7.61
C ALA A 116 3.32 -1.21 -8.07
N ASN A 117 3.01 0.01 -7.61
CA ASN A 117 3.80 1.20 -7.93
C ASN A 117 5.23 1.13 -7.35
N ILE A 118 5.40 0.59 -6.14
CA ILE A 118 6.73 0.36 -5.53
C ILE A 118 7.56 -0.60 -6.40
N ILE A 119 6.94 -1.66 -6.92
CA ILE A 119 7.62 -2.64 -7.78
C ILE A 119 7.96 -2.02 -9.14
N LEU A 120 7.03 -1.26 -9.73
CA LEU A 120 7.28 -0.52 -10.96
C LEU A 120 8.45 0.44 -10.80
N ASP A 121 8.53 1.16 -9.68
CA ASP A 121 9.67 2.05 -9.40
C ASP A 121 10.99 1.32 -9.41
N PHE A 122 11.04 0.14 -8.78
CA PHE A 122 12.23 -0.70 -8.78
C PHE A 122 12.60 -1.13 -10.21
N ILE A 123 11.63 -1.60 -11.00
CA ILE A 123 11.86 -1.99 -12.41
C ILE A 123 12.46 -0.82 -13.21
N PHE A 124 11.90 0.38 -13.07
CA PHE A 124 12.41 1.56 -13.78
C PHE A 124 13.77 2.04 -13.28
N GLU A 125 14.03 1.97 -11.97
CA GLU A 125 15.32 2.39 -11.39
C GLU A 125 16.46 1.45 -11.79
N HIS A 126 16.17 0.15 -11.88
CA HIS A 126 17.14 -0.87 -12.23
C HIS A 126 17.17 -1.21 -13.72
N HIS A 127 16.38 -0.52 -14.55
CA HIS A 127 16.27 -0.74 -16.00
C HIS A 127 15.94 -2.20 -16.35
N ILE A 128 15.10 -2.83 -15.52
CA ILE A 128 14.71 -4.22 -15.69
C ILE A 128 13.84 -4.32 -16.95
N PRO A 129 14.22 -5.18 -17.92
CA PRO A 129 13.41 -5.41 -19.10
C PRO A 129 12.08 -6.01 -18.69
N PHE A 130 10.99 -5.50 -19.25
CA PHE A 130 9.67 -6.06 -19.04
C PHE A 130 9.02 -6.52 -20.35
N LYS A 131 8.05 -7.42 -20.26
CA LYS A 131 7.36 -7.97 -21.44
C LYS A 131 6.67 -6.88 -22.26
N GLU A 132 6.68 -7.03 -23.59
CA GLU A 132 5.91 -6.17 -24.47
C GLU A 132 4.43 -6.20 -24.09
N GLY A 133 3.86 -5.01 -23.83
CA GLY A 133 2.42 -4.85 -23.64
C GLY A 133 1.88 -5.40 -22.33
N TYR A 134 2.38 -4.93 -21.18
CA TYR A 134 1.56 -5.06 -19.98
C TYR A 134 0.18 -4.45 -20.24
N GLU A 135 -0.87 -5.22 -19.97
CA GLU A 135 -2.15 -4.62 -19.63
C GLU A 135 -2.01 -3.96 -18.26
N ILE A 136 -1.38 -2.77 -18.25
CA ILE A 136 -1.28 -1.97 -17.04
C ILE A 136 -2.70 -1.69 -16.58
N LEU A 137 -3.00 -2.09 -15.35
CA LEU A 137 -4.31 -1.88 -14.77
C LEU A 137 -4.63 -0.39 -14.77
N PRO A 138 -5.89 0.02 -15.04
CA PRO A 138 -6.26 1.43 -15.14
C PRO A 138 -5.78 2.29 -13.96
N ALA A 139 -5.81 1.74 -12.74
CA ALA A 139 -5.36 2.44 -11.53
C ALA A 139 -3.85 2.72 -11.47
N ASN A 140 -3.04 2.01 -12.26
CA ASN A 140 -1.58 2.16 -12.33
C ASN A 140 -1.12 2.80 -13.65
N GLN A 141 -2.00 3.00 -14.64
CA GLN A 141 -1.66 3.48 -15.97
C GLN A 141 -1.01 4.87 -15.96
N GLU A 142 -1.63 5.84 -15.29
CA GLU A 142 -1.10 7.20 -15.20
C GLU A 142 0.30 7.22 -14.58
N TYR A 143 0.49 6.47 -13.50
CA TYR A 143 1.77 6.36 -12.81
C TYR A 143 2.84 5.74 -13.70
N TYR A 144 2.50 4.65 -14.38
CA TYR A 144 3.37 3.95 -15.31
C TYR A 144 3.79 4.85 -16.47
N PHE A 145 2.85 5.52 -17.14
CA PHE A 145 3.17 6.43 -18.24
C PHE A 145 4.02 7.62 -17.80
N TYR A 146 3.75 8.18 -16.62
CA TYR A 146 4.59 9.20 -16.03
C TYR A 146 6.05 8.73 -15.84
N LYS A 147 6.24 7.49 -15.36
CA LYS A 147 7.58 6.91 -15.19
C LYS A 147 8.27 6.66 -16.53
N CYS A 148 7.57 6.13 -17.54
CA CYS A 148 8.11 5.97 -18.89
C CYS A 148 8.65 7.31 -19.45
N ILE A 149 7.87 8.39 -19.33
CA ILE A 149 8.26 9.72 -19.82
C ILE A 149 9.49 10.24 -19.07
N THR A 150 9.45 10.22 -17.74
CA THR A 150 10.52 10.78 -16.90
C THR A 150 11.83 10.00 -16.99
N LYS A 151 11.76 8.69 -17.20
CA LYS A 151 12.92 7.81 -17.36
C LYS A 151 13.35 7.60 -18.82
N ARG A 152 12.60 8.17 -19.78
CA ARG A 152 12.82 8.01 -21.23
C ARG A 152 12.83 6.55 -21.69
N VAL A 153 11.94 5.75 -21.12
CA VAL A 153 11.76 4.34 -21.45
C VAL A 153 10.51 4.19 -22.31
N CYS A 154 10.58 3.42 -23.40
CA CYS A 154 9.43 3.13 -24.24
C CYS A 154 8.33 2.43 -23.44
N CYS A 155 7.12 2.99 -23.42
CA CYS A 155 5.98 2.45 -22.67
C CYS A 155 5.48 1.10 -23.19
N ILE A 156 5.87 0.72 -24.42
CA ILE A 156 5.42 -0.50 -25.09
C ILE A 156 6.41 -1.64 -24.86
N CYS A 157 7.71 -1.39 -25.05
CA CYS A 157 8.74 -2.42 -25.08
C CYS A 157 9.83 -2.27 -24.01
N GLY A 158 9.78 -1.24 -23.16
CA GLY A 158 10.74 -1.06 -22.06
C GLY A 158 12.15 -0.68 -22.48
N LYS A 159 12.39 -0.43 -23.78
CA LYS A 159 13.71 -0.03 -24.31
C LYS A 159 13.94 1.47 -24.15
N THR A 160 15.18 1.86 -23.82
CA THR A 160 15.67 3.25 -23.77
C THR A 160 16.26 3.69 -25.10
#